data_AF-A0A0W1RSM5-F1
#
_entry.id   AF-A0A0W1RSM5-F1
#
_cell.length_a   1.000
_cell.length_b   1.000
_cell.length_c   1.000
_cell.angle_alpha   90.00
_cell.angle_beta   90.00
_cell.angle_gamma   90.00
#
_symmetry.space_group_name_H-M   'P 1'
#
loop_
_entity.id
_entity.type
_entity.pdbx_description
1 polymer ?
#
loop_
_entity_poly.entity_id
_entity_poly.type
_entity_poly.pdbx_seq_one_letter_code
_entity_poly.pdbx_strand_id
1 'polypeptide(L)'
;MAAVMLAGAVCAPLALAGGPQSYPDGHGGEVTFPLGDASFADAVVHYSSGDPQPRPGAANPQLALGVPDIAEHDNGGYTTLGCGGELVLTFDDNALIDVPGPDLYVFEIGPDVEPTAMAVSNDGEQWTRIGRITGGKAEIDLAPYVSGDTDFSYVRLVDLKTSCGGKTPGADIDAVGGIGSAQRIALDSAVLFDSGEYQLKPAASQAIDDVLTRIENRGATSVVVAGHTDGVGSAEDNQTLSRNRAAAVADYLVEHGGFSANRVTREAFGETRPIASNETPAGRAKNRRVELTVKTPRKANGEGAPRVEILGIWDARGHGILEMRRVDGEFEGDYSSDGGRLLGEFTSDTVFEGYWVEDNSRRSCDSEKAGSDHWGPLRIVFESPARDAFKAKWRYCGEDEWRGEWKRAQRML
;
A
#
# COMPACT_ATOMS: atom_id res chain seq x y z
N MET A 1 38.49 24.92 35.42
CA MET A 1 38.51 23.90 34.36
C MET A 1 37.30 23.01 34.55
N ALA A 2 36.18 23.35 33.91
CA ALA A 2 35.01 22.48 33.83
C ALA A 2 35.02 21.88 32.43
N ALA A 3 35.26 20.58 32.35
CA ALA A 3 35.21 19.83 31.10
C ALA A 3 33.75 19.73 30.65
N VAL A 4 33.43 20.38 29.53
CA VAL A 4 32.18 20.16 28.81
C VAL A 4 32.30 18.78 28.17
N MET A 5 31.57 17.80 28.70
CA MET A 5 31.36 16.53 28.00
C MET A 5 30.49 16.82 26.77
N LEU A 6 31.07 16.75 25.58
CA LEU A 6 30.30 16.55 24.36
C LEU A 6 29.65 15.16 24.49
N ALA A 7 28.32 15.14 24.64
CA ALA A 7 27.54 13.95 24.38
C ALA A 7 27.69 13.64 22.88
N GLY A 8 28.51 12.64 22.56
CA GLY A 8 28.56 12.07 21.22
C GLY A 8 27.16 11.54 20.91
N ALA A 9 26.58 11.99 19.80
CA ALA A 9 25.40 11.38 19.22
C ALA A 9 25.78 9.94 18.84
N VAL A 10 25.49 9.00 19.74
CA VAL A 10 25.54 7.58 19.43
C VAL A 10 24.37 7.34 18.49
N CYS A 11 24.68 7.21 17.20
CA CYS A 11 23.75 6.72 16.21
C CYS A 11 23.27 5.36 16.74
N ALA A 12 21.98 5.22 17.06
CA ALA A 12 21.43 3.91 17.32
C ALA A 12 21.73 3.06 16.07
N PRO A 13 22.27 1.84 16.20
CA PRO A 13 22.51 1.02 15.02
C PRO A 13 21.15 0.84 14.33
N LEU A 14 21.04 1.31 13.08
CA LEU A 14 19.92 0.91 12.23
C LEU A 14 19.93 -0.62 12.19
N ALA A 15 18.90 -1.23 12.76
CA ALA A 15 18.70 -2.66 12.70
C ALA A 15 18.50 -3.03 11.23
N LEU A 16 19.23 -4.04 10.76
CA LEU A 16 19.03 -4.59 9.44
C LEU A 16 17.84 -5.54 9.51
N ALA A 17 17.09 -5.60 8.42
CA ALA A 17 16.28 -6.77 8.12
C ALA A 17 17.11 -8.08 8.19
N GLY A 18 16.47 -9.18 8.55
CA GLY A 18 17.07 -10.51 8.44
C GLY A 18 17.42 -10.85 6.97
N GLY A 19 18.06 -12.01 6.78
CA GLY A 19 17.98 -12.67 5.47
C GLY A 19 16.55 -13.17 5.21
N PRO A 20 16.30 -13.83 4.07
CA PRO A 20 14.99 -14.40 3.80
C PRO A 20 14.52 -15.31 4.95
N GLN A 21 13.31 -15.09 5.43
CA GLN A 21 12.72 -15.84 6.54
C GLN A 21 11.27 -16.23 6.18
N SER A 22 10.89 -17.45 6.57
CA SER A 22 9.52 -17.93 6.43
C SER A 22 8.75 -17.73 7.74
N TYR A 23 7.47 -17.41 7.62
CA TYR A 23 6.54 -17.26 8.72
C TYR A 23 5.31 -18.12 8.45
N PRO A 24 4.71 -18.76 9.46
CA PRO A 24 3.48 -19.49 9.26
C PRO A 24 2.37 -18.53 8.82
N ASP A 25 1.49 -18.99 7.94
CA ASP A 25 0.47 -18.15 7.31
C ASP A 25 -0.86 -18.08 8.08
N GLY A 26 -0.97 -18.83 9.18
CA GLY A 26 -2.20 -18.97 9.97
C GLY A 26 -3.18 -20.03 9.46
N HIS A 27 -2.89 -20.64 8.30
CA HIS A 27 -3.76 -21.58 7.56
C HIS A 27 -3.10 -22.94 7.29
N GLY A 28 -1.94 -23.21 7.90
CA GLY A 28 -1.21 -24.47 7.81
C GLY A 28 -0.10 -24.49 6.75
N GLY A 29 0.19 -23.34 6.15
CA GLY A 29 1.33 -23.09 5.27
C GLY A 29 2.33 -22.09 5.86
N GLU A 30 3.23 -21.61 5.02
CA GLU A 30 4.21 -20.58 5.34
C GLU A 30 4.43 -19.64 4.14
N VAL A 31 4.81 -18.41 4.44
CA VAL A 31 5.15 -17.37 3.45
C VAL A 31 6.57 -16.88 3.72
N THR A 32 7.40 -16.81 2.68
CA THR A 32 8.78 -16.34 2.78
C THR A 32 8.90 -14.88 2.40
N PHE A 33 9.50 -14.08 3.28
CA PHE A 33 9.80 -12.67 3.02
C PHE A 33 11.29 -12.46 2.78
N PRO A 34 11.70 -11.86 1.66
CA PRO A 34 13.12 -11.68 1.33
C PRO A 34 13.92 -10.84 2.33
N LEU A 35 13.28 -9.88 3.01
CA LEU A 35 13.92 -9.06 4.06
C LEU A 35 13.66 -9.64 5.47
N GLY A 36 12.96 -10.76 5.61
CA GLY A 36 12.59 -11.29 6.93
C GLY A 36 11.81 -10.25 7.75
N ASP A 37 12.21 -10.02 9.01
CA ASP A 37 11.42 -9.23 9.97
C ASP A 37 11.19 -7.77 9.53
N ALA A 38 12.10 -7.15 8.79
CA ALA A 38 11.89 -5.78 8.29
C ALA A 38 11.07 -5.72 6.99
N SER A 39 10.36 -6.79 6.67
CA SER A 39 9.36 -6.76 5.60
C SER A 39 8.02 -6.25 6.10
N PHE A 40 7.84 -6.18 7.42
CA PHE A 40 6.55 -5.94 8.07
C PHE A 40 6.35 -4.46 8.43
N ALA A 41 5.08 -4.07 8.56
CA ALA A 41 4.72 -2.70 8.89
C ALA A 41 5.27 -2.26 10.25
N ASP A 42 5.74 -1.01 10.31
CA ASP A 42 6.45 -0.44 11.45
C ASP A 42 5.57 0.42 12.36
N ALA A 43 4.57 1.09 11.79
CA ALA A 43 3.71 1.98 12.57
C ALA A 43 2.28 2.09 12.00
N VAL A 44 1.36 2.42 12.91
CA VAL A 44 -0.02 2.76 12.60
C VAL A 44 -0.12 4.25 12.33
N VAL A 45 -0.59 4.62 11.14
CA VAL A 45 -0.86 6.01 10.75
C VAL A 45 -2.30 6.38 11.07
N HIS A 46 -3.24 5.48 10.80
CA HIS A 46 -4.66 5.69 11.03
C HIS A 46 -5.34 4.38 11.41
N TYR A 47 -6.33 4.47 12.29
CA TYR A 47 -7.21 3.37 12.62
C TYR A 47 -8.60 3.91 12.93
N SER A 48 -9.62 3.33 12.31
CA SER A 48 -11.01 3.63 12.58
C SER A 48 -11.79 2.33 12.65
N SER A 49 -12.41 2.08 13.80
CA SER A 49 -13.23 0.90 13.99
C SER A 49 -14.55 1.03 13.22
N GLY A 50 -14.91 -0.04 12.52
CA GLY A 50 -16.23 -0.21 11.92
C GLY A 50 -17.37 -0.45 12.94
N ASP A 51 -18.60 -0.65 12.44
CA ASP A 51 -19.80 -0.94 13.23
C ASP A 51 -20.55 -2.18 12.67
N PRO A 52 -20.74 -3.26 13.45
CA PRO A 52 -20.39 -3.43 14.86
C PRO A 52 -18.89 -3.33 15.15
N GLN A 53 -18.58 -2.74 16.31
CA GLN A 53 -17.22 -2.55 16.78
C GLN A 53 -16.59 -3.87 17.25
N PRO A 54 -15.25 -3.97 17.20
CA PRO A 54 -14.45 -4.95 17.92
C PRO A 54 -14.84 -5.11 19.39
N ARG A 55 -14.55 -6.28 19.94
CA ARG A 55 -14.54 -6.46 21.39
C ARG A 55 -13.45 -5.60 22.06
N PRO A 56 -13.65 -5.18 23.32
CA PRO A 56 -12.60 -4.50 24.08
C PRO A 56 -11.30 -5.33 24.08
N GLY A 57 -10.19 -4.71 23.70
CA GLY A 57 -8.87 -5.35 23.57
C GLY A 57 -8.49 -5.73 22.15
N ALA A 58 -9.45 -6.12 21.30
CA ALA A 58 -9.20 -6.43 19.89
C ALA A 58 -9.17 -5.18 18.99
N ALA A 59 -9.68 -4.04 19.47
CA ALA A 59 -9.48 -2.72 18.84
C ALA A 59 -8.11 -2.12 19.21
N ASN A 60 -7.03 -2.86 18.95
CA ASN A 60 -5.67 -2.38 19.20
C ASN A 60 -4.82 -2.51 17.93
N PRO A 61 -4.73 -1.45 17.10
CA PRO A 61 -4.06 -1.54 15.81
C PRO A 61 -2.55 -1.78 15.91
N GLN A 62 -1.95 -1.61 17.10
CA GLN A 62 -0.54 -1.93 17.33
C GLN A 62 -0.25 -3.43 17.22
N LEU A 63 -1.28 -4.27 17.34
CA LEU A 63 -1.15 -5.72 17.18
C LEU A 63 -0.89 -6.13 15.73
N ALA A 64 -1.16 -5.26 14.74
CA ALA A 64 -0.89 -5.53 13.32
C ALA A 64 0.54 -5.18 12.87
N LEU A 65 1.42 -4.80 13.80
CA LEU A 65 2.78 -4.33 13.52
C LEU A 65 3.81 -5.42 13.76
N GLY A 66 4.87 -5.42 12.96
CA GLY A 66 5.94 -6.40 13.05
C GLY A 66 5.54 -7.77 12.50
N VAL A 67 6.32 -8.79 12.86
CA VAL A 67 6.15 -10.16 12.39
C VAL A 67 4.86 -10.78 12.94
N PRO A 68 4.22 -11.72 12.21
CA PRO A 68 3.05 -12.41 12.70
C PRO A 68 3.38 -13.19 13.98
N ASP A 69 2.56 -13.02 15.01
CA ASP A 69 2.64 -13.75 16.27
C ASP A 69 1.36 -14.58 16.41
N ILE A 70 1.27 -15.63 15.59
CA ILE A 70 0.08 -16.46 15.46
C ILE A 70 -0.25 -17.13 16.80
N ALA A 71 -1.01 -16.41 17.60
CA ALA A 71 -1.63 -16.93 18.79
C ALA A 71 -2.88 -17.74 18.37
N GLU A 72 -3.23 -18.78 19.12
CA GLU A 72 -4.51 -19.46 18.94
C GLU A 72 -5.65 -18.41 18.90
N HIS A 73 -6.68 -18.63 18.06
CA HIS A 73 -7.74 -17.69 17.64
C HIS A 73 -8.45 -16.86 18.75
N ASP A 74 -8.22 -17.15 20.03
CA ASP A 74 -8.83 -16.51 21.20
C ASP A 74 -7.84 -15.71 22.09
N ASN A 75 -6.54 -15.66 21.79
CA ASN A 75 -5.53 -15.08 22.69
C ASN A 75 -5.22 -13.59 22.47
N GLY A 76 -5.84 -12.92 21.48
CA GLY A 76 -5.73 -11.47 21.30
C GLY A 76 -4.40 -10.98 20.70
N GLY A 77 -3.82 -11.76 19.78
CA GLY A 77 -2.61 -11.39 19.02
C GLY A 77 -2.85 -10.50 17.80
N TYR A 78 -4.12 -10.32 17.38
CA TYR A 78 -4.51 -9.57 16.18
C TYR A 78 -5.36 -8.35 16.52
N THR A 79 -5.44 -7.39 15.60
CA THR A 79 -6.43 -6.31 15.62
C THR A 79 -7.61 -6.67 14.74
N THR A 80 -8.84 -6.39 15.19
CA THR A 80 -10.02 -6.53 14.34
C THR A 80 -10.49 -5.16 13.88
N LEU A 81 -10.81 -5.02 12.60
CA LEU A 81 -11.18 -3.72 12.02
C LEU A 81 -12.57 -3.26 12.43
N GLY A 82 -13.48 -4.17 12.80
CA GLY A 82 -14.90 -3.83 12.82
C GLY A 82 -15.47 -3.79 11.40
N CYS A 83 -16.78 -3.93 11.29
CA CYS A 83 -17.48 -3.94 10.01
C CYS A 83 -17.41 -2.57 9.31
N GLY A 84 -16.70 -2.48 8.19
CA GLY A 84 -16.40 -1.23 7.48
C GLY A 84 -15.29 -0.39 8.13
N GLY A 85 -14.48 -1.01 9.00
CA GLY A 85 -13.33 -0.35 9.60
C GLY A 85 -12.17 -0.15 8.64
N GLU A 86 -11.24 0.69 9.06
CA GLU A 86 -10.08 1.09 8.30
C GLU A 86 -8.81 1.02 9.15
N LEU A 87 -7.73 0.54 8.54
CA LEU A 87 -6.38 0.56 9.09
C LEU A 87 -5.40 1.10 8.05
N VAL A 88 -4.55 2.04 8.44
CA VAL A 88 -3.45 2.54 7.61
C VAL A 88 -2.13 2.32 8.33
N LEU A 89 -1.23 1.61 7.66
CA LEU A 89 0.08 1.22 8.14
C LEU A 89 1.18 1.88 7.31
N THR A 90 2.35 2.08 7.91
CA THR A 90 3.57 2.56 7.24
C THR A 90 4.71 1.55 7.33
N PHE A 91 5.56 1.58 6.30
CA PHE A 91 6.83 0.87 6.16
C PHE A 91 7.94 1.94 6.15
N ASP A 92 8.73 1.97 7.21
CA ASP A 92 9.71 3.02 7.49
C ASP A 92 11.11 2.58 7.03
N ASP A 93 11.47 1.31 7.21
CA ASP A 93 12.77 0.75 6.85
C ASP A 93 12.76 -0.13 5.59
N ASN A 94 11.59 -0.33 5.00
CA ASN A 94 11.39 -0.92 3.69
C ASN A 94 10.35 -0.13 2.89
N ALA A 95 10.24 -0.43 1.60
CA ALA A 95 9.19 0.08 0.75
C ALA A 95 8.66 -1.06 -0.13
N LEU A 96 7.34 -1.12 -0.28
CA LEU A 96 6.70 -2.05 -1.20
C LEU A 96 7.07 -1.69 -2.63
N ILE A 97 7.47 -2.68 -3.40
CA ILE A 97 7.76 -2.57 -4.81
C ILE A 97 7.09 -3.74 -5.51
N ASP A 98 6.63 -3.50 -6.73
CA ASP A 98 6.26 -4.59 -7.63
C ASP A 98 7.46 -5.54 -7.80
N VAL A 99 7.28 -6.85 -7.74
CA VAL A 99 8.20 -7.89 -8.19
C VAL A 99 7.35 -9.02 -8.80
N PRO A 100 7.94 -10.01 -9.50
CA PRO A 100 7.08 -11.04 -10.07
C PRO A 100 6.35 -11.86 -9.02
N GLY A 101 5.03 -11.86 -9.16
CA GLY A 101 4.12 -12.59 -8.29
C GLY A 101 3.59 -11.70 -7.17
N PRO A 102 3.16 -12.31 -6.05
CA PRO A 102 2.68 -11.57 -4.89
C PRO A 102 3.74 -10.63 -4.29
N ASP A 103 3.31 -9.41 -3.98
CA ASP A 103 4.16 -8.37 -3.41
C ASP A 103 3.78 -8.00 -1.97
N LEU A 104 2.50 -8.18 -1.63
CA LEU A 104 1.95 -7.85 -0.33
C LEU A 104 1.21 -9.06 0.22
N TYR A 105 1.39 -9.31 1.51
CA TYR A 105 0.68 -10.34 2.25
C TYR A 105 0.00 -9.74 3.48
N VAL A 106 -1.25 -10.11 3.70
CA VAL A 106 -2.04 -9.72 4.88
C VAL A 106 -2.32 -10.97 5.70
N PHE A 107 -1.79 -11.02 6.91
CA PHE A 107 -2.04 -12.12 7.85
C PHE A 107 -3.39 -11.89 8.51
N GLU A 108 -4.43 -12.44 7.88
CA GLU A 108 -5.78 -12.47 8.42
C GLU A 108 -6.01 -13.78 9.17
N ILE A 109 -6.41 -13.68 10.45
CA ILE A 109 -6.52 -14.81 11.37
C ILE A 109 -7.98 -15.06 11.72
N GLY A 110 -8.46 -16.25 11.44
CA GLY A 110 -9.83 -16.62 11.77
C GLY A 110 -10.36 -17.70 10.83
N PRO A 111 -11.49 -18.35 11.19
CA PRO A 111 -12.17 -19.27 10.29
C PRO A 111 -12.88 -18.55 9.14
N ASP A 112 -13.24 -17.28 9.36
CA ASP A 112 -13.84 -16.40 8.38
C ASP A 112 -12.74 -15.50 7.84
N VAL A 113 -12.61 -15.43 6.51
CA VAL A 113 -11.70 -14.49 5.83
C VAL A 113 -12.59 -13.44 5.18
N GLU A 114 -12.71 -12.30 5.85
CA GLU A 114 -13.54 -11.18 5.45
C GLU A 114 -12.92 -10.43 4.26
N PRO A 115 -13.71 -10.19 3.21
CA PRO A 115 -13.32 -9.33 2.11
C PRO A 115 -12.76 -7.98 2.58
N THR A 116 -11.50 -7.71 2.26
CA THR A 116 -10.81 -6.45 2.63
C THR A 116 -10.22 -5.81 1.39
N ALA A 117 -10.60 -4.56 1.12
CA ALA A 117 -10.05 -3.78 0.02
C ALA A 117 -8.77 -3.07 0.45
N MET A 118 -7.85 -2.89 -0.50
CA MET A 118 -6.55 -2.30 -0.23
C MET A 118 -6.19 -1.17 -1.18
N ALA A 119 -5.45 -0.22 -0.65
CA ALA A 119 -4.76 0.81 -1.42
C ALA A 119 -3.33 1.00 -0.88
N VAL A 120 -2.45 1.46 -1.76
CA VAL A 120 -1.07 1.84 -1.42
C VAL A 120 -0.83 3.31 -1.71
N SER A 121 0.12 3.88 -0.99
CA SER A 121 0.58 5.25 -1.21
C SER A 121 2.08 5.37 -0.93
N ASN A 122 2.73 6.32 -1.62
CA ASN A 122 4.11 6.69 -1.38
C ASN A 122 4.24 7.92 -0.46
N ASP A 123 3.16 8.71 -0.29
CA ASP A 123 3.15 9.96 0.46
C ASP A 123 2.08 10.02 1.58
N GLY A 124 1.19 9.03 1.64
CA GLY A 124 0.07 8.96 2.59
C GLY A 124 -1.12 9.84 2.20
N GLU A 125 -1.03 10.59 1.10
CA GLU A 125 -2.05 11.53 0.62
C GLU A 125 -2.72 11.03 -0.65
N GLN A 126 -1.93 10.57 -1.64
CA GLN A 126 -2.39 10.05 -2.91
C GLN A 126 -2.41 8.52 -2.86
N TRP A 127 -3.59 7.94 -3.09
CA TRP A 127 -3.82 6.51 -2.90
C TRP A 127 -4.14 5.81 -4.22
N THR A 128 -3.41 4.74 -4.51
CA THR A 128 -3.68 3.82 -5.61
C THR A 128 -4.34 2.57 -5.07
N ARG A 129 -5.52 2.20 -5.59
CA ARG A 129 -6.25 0.99 -5.19
C ARG A 129 -5.63 -0.24 -5.86
N ILE A 130 -5.44 -1.31 -5.09
CA ILE A 130 -4.68 -2.51 -5.53
C ILE A 130 -5.46 -3.81 -5.38
N GLY A 131 -6.79 -3.73 -5.36
CA GLY A 131 -7.68 -4.88 -5.28
C GLY A 131 -8.13 -5.18 -3.86
N ARG A 132 -8.50 -6.44 -3.64
CA ARG A 132 -9.04 -6.93 -2.37
C ARG A 132 -8.58 -8.36 -2.11
N ILE A 133 -8.42 -8.69 -0.84
CA ILE A 133 -8.31 -10.06 -0.37
C ILE A 133 -9.70 -10.62 -0.12
N THR A 134 -9.94 -11.88 -0.50
CA THR A 134 -11.22 -12.58 -0.32
C THR A 134 -11.01 -14.09 -0.34
N GLY A 135 -11.82 -14.86 0.40
CA GLY A 135 -11.95 -16.30 0.19
C GLY A 135 -10.66 -17.09 0.45
N GLY A 136 -9.90 -16.71 1.48
CA GLY A 136 -8.64 -17.35 1.86
C GLY A 136 -7.40 -16.87 1.10
N LYS A 137 -7.54 -15.96 0.14
CA LYS A 137 -6.38 -15.29 -0.47
C LYS A 137 -5.93 -14.15 0.44
N ALA A 138 -4.67 -14.18 0.85
CA ALA A 138 -4.01 -13.16 1.67
C ALA A 138 -2.99 -12.31 0.87
N GLU A 139 -2.83 -12.61 -0.41
CA GLU A 139 -1.77 -12.09 -1.29
C GLU A 139 -2.30 -11.07 -2.30
N ILE A 140 -1.52 -10.02 -2.55
CA ILE A 140 -1.73 -9.07 -3.64
C ILE A 140 -0.47 -8.93 -4.48
N ASP A 141 -0.65 -9.05 -5.79
CA ASP A 141 0.31 -8.67 -6.83
C ASP A 141 0.02 -7.22 -7.25
N LEU A 142 1.02 -6.34 -7.19
CA LEU A 142 0.88 -4.92 -7.50
C LEU A 142 0.94 -4.65 -9.01
N ALA A 143 1.54 -5.54 -9.80
CA ALA A 143 1.84 -5.34 -11.23
C ALA A 143 0.65 -4.83 -12.06
N PRO A 144 -0.60 -5.30 -11.87
CA PRO A 144 -1.74 -4.80 -12.63
C PRO A 144 -2.07 -3.32 -12.35
N TYR A 145 -1.77 -2.84 -11.14
CA TYR A 145 -2.32 -1.59 -10.60
C TYR A 145 -1.32 -0.43 -10.66
N VAL A 146 -0.04 -0.70 -10.50
CA VAL A 146 1.00 0.34 -10.29
C VAL A 146 2.06 0.33 -11.38
N SER A 147 2.78 1.43 -11.56
CA SER A 147 3.98 1.42 -12.41
C SER A 147 5.10 0.68 -11.70
N GLY A 148 5.84 -0.14 -12.44
CA GLY A 148 6.90 -0.95 -11.86
C GLY A 148 8.02 -0.14 -11.19
N ASP A 149 8.26 1.11 -11.58
CA ASP A 149 9.33 1.92 -10.99
C ASP A 149 8.97 2.57 -9.64
N THR A 150 7.69 2.54 -9.25
CA THR A 150 7.18 3.20 -8.06
C THR A 150 7.37 2.33 -6.81
N ASP A 151 7.75 2.96 -5.70
CA ASP A 151 7.76 2.36 -4.37
C ASP A 151 6.65 2.94 -3.49
N PHE A 152 6.17 2.16 -2.51
CA PHE A 152 5.08 2.56 -1.62
C PHE A 152 5.47 2.34 -0.17
N SER A 153 5.21 3.35 0.67
CA SER A 153 5.48 3.30 2.10
C SER A 153 4.23 3.08 2.94
N TYR A 154 3.04 3.20 2.34
CA TYR A 154 1.80 3.10 3.07
C TYR A 154 0.88 2.04 2.46
N VAL A 155 0.18 1.31 3.32
CA VAL A 155 -0.92 0.42 2.96
C VAL A 155 -2.14 0.83 3.76
N ARG A 156 -3.27 0.95 3.07
CA ARG A 156 -4.60 1.16 3.64
C ARG A 156 -5.42 -0.11 3.42
N LEU A 157 -6.04 -0.61 4.47
CA LEU A 157 -6.97 -1.73 4.49
C LEU A 157 -8.36 -1.21 4.88
N VAL A 158 -9.39 -1.65 4.17
CA VAL A 158 -10.79 -1.31 4.44
C VAL A 158 -11.62 -2.59 4.43
N ASP A 159 -12.24 -2.93 5.56
CA ASP A 159 -13.18 -4.06 5.65
C ASP A 159 -14.40 -3.79 4.75
N LEU A 160 -14.82 -4.78 3.96
CA LEU A 160 -15.91 -4.64 3.00
C LEU A 160 -17.28 -5.07 3.55
N LYS A 161 -17.49 -4.97 4.86
CA LYS A 161 -18.78 -5.19 5.54
C LYS A 161 -19.47 -6.51 5.18
N THR A 162 -18.68 -7.51 4.85
CA THR A 162 -19.16 -8.86 4.59
C THR A 162 -18.87 -9.66 5.86
N SER A 163 -19.83 -10.45 6.34
CA SER A 163 -19.70 -11.23 7.59
C SER A 163 -19.58 -10.44 8.89
N CYS A 164 -20.29 -9.32 9.02
CA CYS A 164 -20.28 -8.49 10.23
C CYS A 164 -20.95 -9.10 11.49
N GLY A 165 -21.44 -10.34 11.39
CA GLY A 165 -22.14 -11.02 12.48
C GLY A 165 -21.20 -11.98 13.19
N GLY A 166 -20.71 -11.64 14.38
CA GLY A 166 -19.75 -12.50 15.05
C GLY A 166 -19.18 -11.94 16.34
N LYS A 167 -18.20 -12.67 16.88
CA LYS A 167 -17.41 -12.23 18.03
C LYS A 167 -16.33 -11.22 17.61
N THR A 168 -15.82 -11.35 16.39
CA THR A 168 -14.83 -10.52 15.73
C THR A 168 -15.47 -10.02 14.42
N PRO A 169 -16.12 -8.85 14.43
CA PRO A 169 -16.76 -8.34 13.23
C PRO A 169 -15.72 -7.71 12.29
N GLY A 170 -15.68 -8.16 11.04
CA GLY A 170 -14.75 -7.65 10.03
C GLY A 170 -13.34 -8.20 10.20
N ALA A 171 -12.45 -7.84 9.28
CA ALA A 171 -11.15 -8.49 9.15
C ALA A 171 -10.27 -8.43 10.42
N ASP A 172 -9.66 -9.57 10.72
CA ASP A 172 -8.82 -9.84 11.90
C ASP A 172 -7.32 -9.89 11.51
N ILE A 173 -6.65 -8.74 11.58
CA ILE A 173 -5.29 -8.52 11.06
C ILE A 173 -4.23 -8.75 12.14
N ASP A 174 -3.37 -9.74 11.95
CA ASP A 174 -2.20 -10.06 12.80
C ASP A 174 -0.94 -9.34 12.30
N ALA A 175 -0.73 -9.27 10.99
CA ALA A 175 0.43 -8.61 10.41
C ALA A 175 0.17 -8.23 8.95
N VAL A 176 0.95 -7.27 8.46
CA VAL A 176 1.00 -6.92 7.02
C VAL A 176 2.46 -6.83 6.59
N GLY A 177 2.83 -7.63 5.59
CA GLY A 177 4.21 -7.79 5.14
C GLY A 177 4.39 -7.61 3.64
N GLY A 178 5.49 -6.97 3.25
CA GLY A 178 5.91 -6.82 1.86
C GLY A 178 6.81 -7.95 1.37
N ILE A 179 6.26 -8.88 0.61
CA ILE A 179 7.02 -9.90 -0.15
C ILE A 179 7.90 -9.20 -1.19
N GLY A 180 7.27 -8.32 -1.97
CA GLY A 180 7.91 -7.40 -2.91
C GLY A 180 8.33 -6.16 -2.17
N SER A 181 9.53 -6.17 -1.58
CA SER A 181 10.04 -5.04 -0.82
C SER A 181 11.50 -4.70 -1.13
N ALA A 182 11.80 -3.41 -1.12
CA ALA A 182 13.15 -2.87 -1.19
C ALA A 182 13.53 -2.32 0.17
N GLN A 183 14.75 -2.63 0.64
CA GLN A 183 15.25 -2.07 1.89
C GLN A 183 15.48 -0.57 1.72
N ARG A 184 15.02 0.21 2.70
CA ARG A 184 15.28 1.63 2.83
C ARG A 184 16.25 1.87 3.98
N ILE A 185 17.30 2.65 3.73
CA ILE A 185 18.33 2.97 4.72
C ILE A 185 18.43 4.48 4.81
N ALA A 186 18.08 5.06 5.96
CA ALA A 186 18.21 6.48 6.20
C ALA A 186 19.57 6.81 6.83
N LEU A 187 20.35 7.66 6.17
CA LEU A 187 21.58 8.24 6.68
C LEU A 187 21.32 9.68 7.17
N ASP A 188 21.64 9.96 8.42
CA ASP A 188 21.50 11.30 9.01
C ASP A 188 22.43 12.30 8.29
N SER A 189 21.86 13.38 7.75
CA SER A 189 22.65 14.41 7.08
C SER A 189 23.67 15.08 7.99
N ALA A 190 23.46 15.12 9.30
CA ALA A 190 24.42 15.71 10.25
C ALA A 190 25.70 14.86 10.42
N VAL A 191 25.60 13.55 10.15
CA VAL A 191 26.75 12.65 10.08
C VAL A 191 27.50 12.85 8.77
N LEU A 192 26.76 13.02 7.67
CA LEU A 192 27.31 13.10 6.33
C LEU A 192 27.90 14.48 5.97
N PHE A 193 27.26 15.56 6.41
CA PHE A 193 27.51 16.93 5.94
C PHE A 193 27.51 17.93 7.09
N ASP A 194 28.17 19.07 6.87
CA ASP A 194 27.99 20.24 7.73
C ASP A 194 26.68 20.98 7.36
N SER A 195 26.21 21.84 8.26
CA SER A 195 24.93 22.54 8.10
C SER A 195 24.90 23.39 6.83
N GLY A 196 23.89 23.19 5.98
CA GLY A 196 23.77 23.88 4.68
C GLY A 196 24.74 23.39 3.60
N GLU A 197 25.64 22.47 3.92
CA GLU A 197 26.67 21.95 3.01
C GLU A 197 26.26 20.60 2.41
N TYR A 198 26.95 20.24 1.32
CA TYR A 198 26.81 18.96 0.62
C TYR A 198 28.17 18.27 0.37
N GLN A 199 29.26 18.83 0.87
CA GLN A 199 30.56 18.16 0.85
C GLN A 199 30.59 17.09 1.95
N LEU A 200 30.88 15.84 1.57
CA LEU A 200 31.00 14.74 2.53
C LEU A 200 32.11 15.03 3.56
N LYS A 201 31.77 14.85 4.83
CA LYS A 201 32.74 14.94 5.94
C LYS A 201 33.69 13.75 5.88
N PRO A 202 34.91 13.86 6.45
CA PRO A 202 35.81 12.71 6.57
C PRO A 202 35.18 11.51 7.30
N ALA A 203 34.31 11.77 8.28
CA ALA A 203 33.58 10.72 9.01
C ALA A 203 32.41 10.10 8.22
N ALA A 204 31.96 10.76 7.14
CA ALA A 204 30.85 10.28 6.31
C ALA A 204 31.21 9.00 5.57
N SER A 205 32.47 8.87 5.13
CA SER A 205 32.99 7.68 4.47
C SER A 205 32.71 6.42 5.29
N GLN A 206 33.02 6.43 6.60
CA GLN A 206 32.75 5.27 7.45
C GLN A 206 31.27 4.91 7.51
N ALA A 207 30.39 5.91 7.63
CA ALA A 207 28.95 5.67 7.66
C ALA A 207 28.43 5.08 6.34
N ILE A 208 28.95 5.55 5.20
CA ILE A 208 28.57 5.03 3.88
C ILE A 208 29.18 3.64 3.64
N ASP A 209 30.43 3.41 4.04
CA ASP A 209 31.13 2.11 3.94
C ASP A 209 30.43 1.02 4.78
N ASP A 210 29.95 1.39 5.96
CA ASP A 210 29.15 0.52 6.81
C ASP A 210 27.85 0.11 6.12
N VAL A 211 27.25 1.01 5.33
CA VAL A 211 26.06 0.70 4.52
C VAL A 211 26.43 -0.15 3.30
N LEU A 212 27.51 0.17 2.59
CA LEU A 212 27.99 -0.59 1.43
C LEU A 212 28.25 -2.06 1.79
N THR A 213 28.95 -2.31 2.89
CA THR A 213 29.19 -3.67 3.41
C THR A 213 27.88 -4.43 3.60
N ARG A 214 26.81 -3.75 4.02
CA ARG A 214 25.49 -4.36 4.25
C ARG A 214 24.74 -4.61 2.94
N ILE A 215 24.85 -3.70 1.97
CA ILE A 215 24.21 -3.81 0.66
C ILE A 215 24.85 -4.94 -0.17
N GLU A 216 26.18 -5.05 -0.18
CA GLU A 216 26.92 -6.08 -0.91
C GLU A 216 26.52 -7.50 -0.46
N ASN A 217 26.34 -7.70 0.85
CA ASN A 217 25.91 -8.97 1.41
C ASN A 217 24.49 -9.41 0.98
N ARG A 218 23.70 -8.53 0.35
CA ARG A 218 22.33 -8.80 -0.09
C ARG A 218 22.14 -8.89 -1.61
N GLY A 219 23.22 -8.85 -2.39
CA GLY A 219 23.13 -9.02 -3.84
C GLY A 219 22.35 -7.90 -4.55
N ALA A 220 22.43 -6.67 -4.04
CA ALA A 220 21.73 -5.52 -4.59
C ALA A 220 22.01 -5.34 -6.09
N THR A 221 20.97 -5.02 -6.87
CA THR A 221 21.04 -4.74 -8.31
C THR A 221 21.07 -3.28 -8.64
N SER A 222 20.40 -2.43 -7.86
CA SER A 222 20.49 -0.98 -8.02
C SER A 222 20.20 -0.29 -6.71
N VAL A 223 20.64 0.96 -6.59
CA VAL A 223 20.38 1.80 -5.42
C VAL A 223 19.77 3.11 -5.90
N VAL A 224 18.67 3.53 -5.28
CA VAL A 224 18.14 4.89 -5.42
C VAL A 224 18.65 5.71 -4.24
N VAL A 225 19.26 6.85 -4.52
CA VAL A 225 19.79 7.78 -3.51
C VAL A 225 18.91 9.02 -3.51
N ALA A 226 18.11 9.19 -2.46
CA ALA A 226 17.17 10.29 -2.33
C ALA A 226 17.62 11.29 -1.27
N GLY A 227 17.73 12.57 -1.66
CA GLY A 227 18.05 13.65 -0.73
C GLY A 227 16.79 14.29 -0.16
N HIS A 228 16.79 14.54 1.16
CA HIS A 228 15.71 15.22 1.88
C HIS A 228 16.25 16.34 2.78
N THR A 229 15.45 17.38 2.96
CA THR A 229 15.70 18.47 3.91
C THR A 229 14.57 18.56 4.93
N ASP A 230 14.76 19.37 5.97
CA ASP A 230 13.63 19.87 6.75
C ASP A 230 12.96 21.05 6.04
N GLY A 231 11.91 21.58 6.65
CA GLY A 231 11.16 22.73 6.14
C GLY A 231 11.77 24.11 6.45
N VAL A 232 13.07 24.19 6.77
CA VAL A 232 13.73 25.48 7.05
C VAL A 232 14.43 25.97 5.79
N GLY A 233 14.12 27.20 5.37
CA GLY A 233 14.70 27.81 4.16
C GLY A 233 13.64 28.03 3.08
N SER A 234 14.09 28.28 1.85
CA SER A 234 13.20 28.32 0.68
C SER A 234 13.08 26.93 0.06
N ALA A 235 11.94 26.61 -0.54
CA ALA A 235 11.74 25.35 -1.24
C ALA A 235 12.76 25.12 -2.37
N GLU A 236 13.21 26.18 -3.05
CA GLU A 236 14.22 26.12 -4.11
C GLU A 236 15.62 25.78 -3.57
N ASP A 237 16.01 26.40 -2.46
CA ASP A 237 17.28 26.09 -1.78
C ASP A 237 17.28 24.65 -1.26
N ASN A 238 16.16 24.22 -0.68
CA ASN A 238 15.98 22.87 -0.16
C ASN A 238 16.03 21.81 -1.27
N GLN A 239 15.40 22.09 -2.41
CA GLN A 239 15.47 21.24 -3.59
C GLN A 239 16.90 21.14 -4.16
N THR A 240 17.64 22.25 -4.15
CA THR A 240 19.03 22.28 -4.62
C THR A 240 19.96 21.55 -3.66
N LEU A 241 19.82 21.78 -2.35
CA LEU A 241 20.63 21.16 -1.31
C LEU A 241 20.43 19.65 -1.29
N SER A 242 19.18 19.18 -1.31
CA SER A 242 18.87 17.75 -1.37
C SER A 242 19.47 17.08 -2.61
N ARG A 243 19.37 17.72 -3.79
CA ARG A 243 19.97 17.20 -5.03
C ARG A 243 21.48 17.05 -4.93
N ASN A 244 22.17 18.06 -4.40
CA ASN A 244 23.62 18.01 -4.27
C ASN A 244 24.07 16.96 -3.25
N ARG A 245 23.34 16.79 -2.15
CA ARG A 245 23.61 15.76 -1.14
C ARG A 245 23.40 14.35 -1.70
N ALA A 246 22.31 14.14 -2.43
CA ALA A 246 22.06 12.87 -3.12
C ALA A 246 23.16 12.57 -4.14
N ALA A 247 23.60 13.58 -4.90
CA ALA A 247 24.71 13.42 -5.83
C ALA A 247 26.01 13.04 -5.14
N ALA A 248 26.38 13.71 -4.05
CA ALA A 248 27.61 13.41 -3.30
C ALA A 248 27.65 11.96 -2.77
N VAL A 249 26.55 11.46 -2.22
CA VAL A 249 26.46 10.06 -1.77
C VAL A 249 26.47 9.10 -2.96
N ALA A 250 25.72 9.39 -4.03
CA ALA A 250 25.71 8.57 -5.23
C ALA A 250 27.09 8.45 -5.89
N ASP A 251 27.84 9.55 -5.99
CA ASP A 251 29.20 9.57 -6.51
C ASP A 251 30.11 8.72 -5.62
N TYR A 252 29.97 8.80 -4.30
CA TYR A 252 30.70 7.93 -3.37
C TYR A 252 30.39 6.44 -3.59
N LEU A 253 29.12 6.06 -3.76
CA LEU A 253 28.73 4.66 -4.04
C LEU A 253 29.35 4.13 -5.35
N VAL A 254 29.49 5.00 -6.37
CA VAL A 254 30.10 4.63 -7.65
C VAL A 254 31.62 4.50 -7.53
N GLU A 255 32.27 5.44 -6.86
CA GLU A 255 33.73 5.51 -6.74
C GLU A 255 34.30 4.46 -5.78
N HIS A 256 33.60 4.20 -4.67
CA HIS A 256 34.12 3.38 -3.56
C HIS A 256 33.28 2.13 -3.30
N GLY A 257 32.01 2.12 -3.70
CA GLY A 257 31.06 1.05 -3.40
C GLY A 257 30.87 0.01 -4.49
N GLY A 258 31.63 0.07 -5.60
CA GLY A 258 31.57 -0.93 -6.66
C GLY A 258 30.29 -0.90 -7.52
N PHE A 259 29.42 0.10 -7.34
CA PHE A 259 28.25 0.28 -8.20
C PHE A 259 28.63 0.94 -9.51
N SER A 260 28.18 0.40 -10.64
CA SER A 260 28.28 1.13 -11.90
C SER A 260 27.26 2.29 -11.91
N ALA A 261 27.61 3.41 -12.56
CA ALA A 261 26.77 4.61 -12.55
C ALA A 261 25.34 4.39 -13.04
N ASN A 262 25.12 3.46 -13.98
CA ASN A 262 23.79 3.09 -14.48
C ASN A 262 22.93 2.29 -13.47
N ARG A 263 23.50 1.88 -12.34
CA ARG A 263 22.82 1.17 -11.24
C ARG A 263 22.53 2.09 -10.04
N VAL A 264 22.87 3.37 -10.15
CA VAL A 264 22.66 4.37 -9.10
C VAL A 264 21.77 5.47 -9.64
N THR A 265 20.54 5.56 -9.12
CA THR A 265 19.59 6.62 -9.45
C THR A 265 19.66 7.70 -8.39
N ARG A 266 19.56 8.98 -8.78
CA ARG A 266 19.59 10.13 -7.88
C ARG A 266 18.22 10.80 -7.87
N GLU A 267 17.67 10.99 -6.69
CA GLU A 267 16.41 11.68 -6.47
C GLU A 267 16.58 12.78 -5.43
N ALA A 268 15.73 13.79 -5.49
CA ALA A 268 15.80 14.94 -4.61
C ALA A 268 14.40 15.46 -4.35
N PHE A 269 14.00 15.49 -3.09
CA PHE A 269 12.64 15.86 -2.69
C PHE A 269 12.59 17.18 -1.91
N GLY A 270 13.74 17.78 -1.59
CA GLY A 270 13.77 18.92 -0.68
C GLY A 270 12.98 18.63 0.60
N GLU A 271 12.03 19.50 0.91
CA GLU A 271 11.19 19.42 2.11
C GLU A 271 9.84 18.70 1.89
N THR A 272 9.55 18.22 0.68
CA THR A 272 8.19 17.78 0.29
C THR A 272 7.81 16.38 0.77
N ARG A 273 8.76 15.62 1.33
CA ARG A 273 8.53 14.27 1.88
C ARG A 273 9.05 14.16 3.33
N PRO A 274 8.45 14.89 4.28
CA PRO A 274 8.84 14.80 5.69
C PRO A 274 8.37 13.47 6.29
N ILE A 275 9.22 12.85 7.10
CA ILE A 275 8.89 11.62 7.86
C ILE A 275 8.57 11.92 9.32
N ALA A 276 8.70 13.18 9.73
CA ALA A 276 8.34 13.67 11.05
C ALA A 276 7.95 15.15 10.99
N SER A 277 7.31 15.65 12.05
CA SER A 277 6.88 17.05 12.12
C SER A 277 8.07 18.03 12.01
N ASN A 278 7.99 18.96 11.06
CA ASN A 278 8.94 20.06 10.91
C ASN A 278 8.85 21.11 12.03
N GLU A 279 7.83 21.03 12.87
CA GLU A 279 7.62 21.98 13.98
C GLU A 279 8.62 21.73 15.12
N THR A 280 9.09 20.50 15.28
CA THR A 280 9.99 20.11 16.38
C THR A 280 11.44 19.98 15.92
N PRO A 281 12.45 20.33 16.75
CA PRO A 281 13.86 20.10 16.39
C PRO A 281 14.19 18.64 16.10
N ALA A 282 13.58 17.70 16.84
CA ALA A 282 13.77 16.27 16.65
C ALA A 282 13.18 15.78 15.32
N GLY A 283 11.97 16.24 14.96
CA GLY A 283 11.36 15.89 13.68
C GLY A 283 12.12 16.49 12.50
N ARG A 284 12.58 17.74 12.59
CA ARG A 284 13.48 18.32 11.60
C ARG A 284 14.78 17.53 11.43
N ALA A 285 15.36 17.03 12.52
CA ALA A 285 16.54 16.17 12.44
C ALA A 285 16.28 14.88 11.67
N LYS A 286 15.14 14.22 11.88
CA LYS A 286 14.73 13.04 11.10
C LYS A 286 14.51 13.37 9.61
N ASN A 287 13.96 14.53 9.30
CA ASN A 287 13.70 14.94 7.91
C ASN A 287 14.98 15.23 7.12
N ARG A 288 16.05 15.69 7.77
CA ARG A 288 17.36 15.93 7.15
C ARG A 288 18.12 14.61 6.98
N ARG A 289 17.85 13.90 5.89
CA ARG A 289 18.45 12.58 5.62
C ARG A 289 18.84 12.42 4.14
N VAL A 290 19.76 11.51 3.90
CA VAL A 290 19.92 10.87 2.59
C VAL A 290 19.43 9.44 2.73
N GLU A 291 18.50 9.05 1.88
CA GLU A 291 17.85 7.76 1.92
C GLU A 291 18.39 6.89 0.78
N LEU A 292 18.74 5.64 1.09
CA LEU A 292 19.17 4.64 0.12
C LEU A 292 18.11 3.55 0.01
N THR A 293 17.47 3.44 -1.15
CA THR A 293 16.55 2.34 -1.45
C THR A 293 17.29 1.27 -2.26
N VAL A 294 17.51 0.12 -1.65
CA VAL A 294 18.30 -0.99 -2.16
C VAL A 294 17.38 -1.98 -2.87
N LYS A 295 17.48 -2.03 -4.20
CA LYS A 295 16.67 -2.93 -5.03
C LYS A 295 17.43 -4.23 -5.30
N THR A 296 16.86 -5.36 -4.95
CA THR A 296 17.33 -6.70 -5.34
C THR A 296 16.86 -7.03 -6.76
N PRO A 297 17.40 -8.07 -7.43
CA PRO A 297 17.01 -8.37 -8.79
C PRO A 297 15.50 -8.63 -8.89
N ARG A 298 14.78 -7.69 -9.51
CA ARG A 298 13.44 -7.97 -10.00
C ARG A 298 13.61 -9.00 -11.12
N LYS A 299 13.08 -10.21 -10.95
CA LYS A 299 12.89 -11.07 -12.14
C LYS A 299 12.02 -10.24 -13.09
N ALA A 300 12.43 -10.04 -14.34
CA ALA A 300 11.64 -9.22 -15.26
C ALA A 300 10.44 -10.04 -15.73
N ASN A 301 9.35 -10.10 -14.96
CA ASN A 301 8.10 -10.77 -15.36
C ASN A 301 6.91 -9.92 -14.91
N GLY A 302 6.65 -8.86 -15.64
CA GLY A 302 5.41 -8.07 -15.61
C GLY A 302 5.00 -7.56 -17.01
N GLU A 303 5.78 -7.89 -18.05
CA GLU A 303 5.39 -7.61 -19.43
C GLU A 303 4.27 -8.57 -19.83
N GLY A 304 3.01 -8.10 -19.69
CA GLY A 304 1.84 -8.76 -20.25
C GLY A 304 0.65 -8.99 -19.31
N ALA A 305 0.74 -8.64 -18.02
CA ALA A 305 -0.44 -8.62 -17.16
C ALA A 305 -1.36 -7.46 -17.57
N PRO A 306 -2.69 -7.65 -17.60
CA PRO A 306 -3.62 -6.58 -17.96
C PRO A 306 -3.56 -5.46 -16.92
N ARG A 307 -3.62 -4.20 -17.39
CA ARG A 307 -3.63 -3.03 -16.52
C ARG A 307 -4.99 -2.85 -15.89
N VAL A 308 -5.03 -2.76 -14.56
CA VAL A 308 -6.27 -2.62 -13.79
C VAL A 308 -6.34 -1.27 -13.10
N GLU A 309 -7.40 -0.51 -13.36
CA GLU A 309 -7.76 0.71 -12.65
C GLU A 309 -9.05 0.49 -11.87
N ILE A 310 -8.98 0.45 -10.54
CA ILE A 310 -10.19 0.34 -9.71
C ILE A 310 -10.82 1.73 -9.57
N LEU A 311 -11.99 1.89 -10.16
CA LEU A 311 -12.75 3.15 -10.18
C LEU A 311 -13.42 3.43 -8.84
N GLY A 312 -13.73 2.37 -8.08
CA GLY A 312 -14.20 2.44 -6.71
C GLY A 312 -14.82 1.13 -6.24
N ILE A 313 -15.03 1.05 -4.93
CA ILE A 313 -15.72 -0.04 -4.26
C ILE A 313 -16.83 0.57 -3.40
N TRP A 314 -18.07 0.10 -3.55
CA TRP A 314 -19.24 0.66 -2.88
C TRP A 314 -20.03 -0.39 -2.10
N ASP A 315 -20.48 0.01 -0.92
CA ASP A 315 -21.51 -0.67 -0.14
C ASP A 315 -22.89 -0.36 -0.74
N ALA A 316 -23.55 -1.38 -1.31
CA ALA A 316 -24.89 -1.28 -1.86
C ALA A 316 -26.01 -1.46 -0.81
N ARG A 317 -25.71 -1.21 0.48
CA ARG A 317 -26.64 -1.20 1.63
C ARG A 317 -27.44 -2.50 1.81
N GLY A 318 -26.73 -3.58 2.09
CA GLY A 318 -27.34 -4.89 2.36
C GLY A 318 -27.69 -5.70 1.11
N HIS A 319 -27.37 -5.16 -0.07
CA HIS A 319 -27.45 -5.90 -1.31
C HIS A 319 -26.09 -6.47 -1.76
N GLY A 320 -24.99 -6.11 -1.10
CA GLY A 320 -23.63 -6.58 -1.43
C GLY A 320 -22.66 -5.43 -1.69
N ILE A 321 -21.49 -5.79 -2.20
CA ILE A 321 -20.41 -4.87 -2.55
C ILE A 321 -20.28 -4.82 -4.07
N LEU A 322 -20.32 -3.60 -4.62
CA LEU A 322 -20.07 -3.33 -6.02
C LEU A 322 -18.63 -2.84 -6.18
N GLU A 323 -17.86 -3.53 -7.01
CA GLU A 323 -16.56 -3.06 -7.47
C GLU A 323 -16.69 -2.69 -8.96
N MET A 324 -16.17 -1.53 -9.34
CA MET A 324 -16.07 -1.13 -10.75
C MET A 324 -14.60 -0.87 -11.08
N ARG A 325 -14.14 -1.40 -12.21
CA ARG A 325 -12.75 -1.30 -12.67
C ARG A 325 -12.66 -1.10 -14.18
N ARG A 326 -11.48 -0.72 -14.64
CA ARG A 326 -11.05 -0.87 -16.04
C ARG A 326 -9.94 -1.89 -16.12
N VAL A 327 -10.02 -2.79 -17.10
CA VAL A 327 -9.01 -3.79 -17.43
C VAL A 327 -8.57 -3.52 -18.87
N ASP A 328 -7.33 -3.08 -19.06
CA ASP A 328 -6.79 -2.59 -20.35
C ASP A 328 -7.70 -1.53 -21.03
N GLY A 329 -8.34 -0.70 -20.21
CA GLY A 329 -9.26 0.36 -20.63
C GLY A 329 -10.72 -0.08 -20.79
N GLU A 330 -10.98 -1.39 -20.91
CA GLU A 330 -12.33 -1.95 -20.96
C GLU A 330 -12.97 -1.99 -19.59
N PHE A 331 -14.26 -1.67 -19.52
CA PHE A 331 -14.97 -1.60 -18.25
C PHE A 331 -15.40 -3.00 -17.76
N GLU A 332 -15.19 -3.26 -16.47
CA GLU A 332 -15.79 -4.39 -15.78
C GLU A 332 -16.30 -3.97 -14.40
N GLY A 333 -17.31 -4.68 -13.89
CA GLY A 333 -17.64 -4.62 -12.48
C GLY A 333 -18.12 -5.97 -11.97
N ASP A 334 -17.96 -6.19 -10.67
CA ASP A 334 -18.41 -7.40 -9.99
C ASP A 334 -19.26 -7.02 -8.79
N TYR A 335 -20.19 -7.92 -8.46
CA TYR A 335 -21.06 -7.76 -7.31
C TYR A 335 -21.05 -8.98 -6.42
N SER A 336 -20.81 -8.76 -5.13
CA SER A 336 -20.50 -9.85 -4.21
C SER A 336 -21.69 -10.77 -3.87
N SER A 337 -22.94 -10.34 -4.07
CA SER A 337 -24.09 -11.13 -3.59
C SER A 337 -24.47 -12.31 -4.47
N ASP A 338 -24.29 -12.17 -5.78
CA ASP A 338 -24.72 -13.14 -6.79
C ASP A 338 -23.57 -13.49 -7.77
N GLY A 339 -22.42 -12.80 -7.67
CA GLY A 339 -21.29 -12.99 -8.57
C GLY A 339 -21.57 -12.51 -10.00
N GLY A 340 -22.64 -11.73 -10.21
CA GLY A 340 -22.92 -11.18 -11.52
C GLY A 340 -21.89 -10.13 -11.93
N ARG A 341 -21.83 -9.89 -13.24
CA ARG A 341 -20.88 -8.97 -13.87
C ARG A 341 -21.59 -7.76 -14.42
N LEU A 342 -20.94 -6.61 -14.31
CA LEU A 342 -21.37 -5.36 -14.91
C LEU A 342 -20.59 -5.08 -16.18
N LEU A 343 -21.31 -4.93 -17.29
CA LEU A 343 -20.76 -4.49 -18.58
C LEU A 343 -21.38 -3.17 -18.98
N GLY A 344 -20.61 -2.26 -19.58
CA GLY A 344 -21.13 -0.98 -20.05
C GLY A 344 -20.07 0.09 -20.18
N GLU A 345 -20.51 1.35 -20.18
CA GLU A 345 -19.62 2.50 -20.31
C GLU A 345 -20.12 3.73 -19.55
N PHE A 346 -19.20 4.65 -19.28
CA PHE A 346 -19.53 5.98 -18.79
C PHE A 346 -19.98 6.86 -19.95
N THR A 347 -21.23 7.32 -19.92
CA THR A 347 -21.78 8.26 -20.91
C THR A 347 -21.56 9.72 -20.52
N SER A 348 -21.10 9.97 -19.28
CA SER A 348 -20.58 11.23 -18.76
C SER A 348 -19.76 10.98 -17.50
N ASP A 349 -19.17 12.01 -16.91
CA ASP A 349 -18.36 11.90 -15.66
C ASP A 349 -19.13 11.28 -14.48
N THR A 350 -20.46 11.39 -14.49
CA THR A 350 -21.35 10.96 -13.40
C THR A 350 -22.40 9.93 -13.81
N VAL A 351 -22.42 9.48 -15.07
CA VAL A 351 -23.43 8.52 -15.53
C VAL A 351 -22.75 7.32 -16.18
N PHE A 352 -23.08 6.14 -15.66
CA PHE A 352 -22.74 4.85 -16.26
C PHE A 352 -24.02 4.18 -16.78
N GLU A 353 -23.96 3.66 -18.00
CA GLU A 353 -25.02 2.85 -18.60
C GLU A 353 -24.46 1.48 -18.99
N GLY A 354 -25.19 0.43 -18.65
CA GLY A 354 -24.69 -0.92 -18.82
C GLY A 354 -25.76 -1.99 -18.65
N TYR A 355 -25.31 -3.20 -18.34
CA TYR A 355 -26.13 -4.40 -18.23
C TYR A 355 -25.63 -5.27 -17.08
N TRP A 356 -26.58 -5.85 -16.34
CA TRP A 356 -26.30 -6.90 -15.36
C TRP A 356 -26.29 -8.26 -16.05
N VAL A 357 -25.14 -8.93 -16.02
CA VAL A 357 -24.87 -10.18 -16.73
C VAL A 357 -24.73 -11.33 -15.74
N GLU A 358 -25.55 -12.36 -15.92
CA GLU A 358 -25.58 -13.55 -15.06
C GLU A 358 -26.24 -14.74 -15.80
N ASP A 359 -25.43 -15.76 -16.13
CA ASP A 359 -25.81 -16.90 -16.97
C ASP A 359 -26.88 -17.82 -16.36
N ASN A 360 -27.05 -17.82 -15.03
CA ASN A 360 -27.94 -18.76 -14.33
C ASN A 360 -29.24 -18.12 -13.85
N SER A 361 -29.59 -16.96 -14.39
CA SER A 361 -30.77 -16.23 -13.94
C SER A 361 -32.07 -16.85 -14.41
N ARG A 362 -33.07 -16.84 -13.53
CA ARG A 362 -34.45 -17.21 -13.87
C ARG A 362 -35.15 -16.20 -14.79
N ARG A 363 -34.53 -15.04 -15.03
CA ARG A 363 -35.02 -13.97 -15.91
C ARG A 363 -33.84 -13.41 -16.72
N SER A 364 -33.62 -13.97 -17.90
CA SER A 364 -32.67 -13.47 -18.90
C SER A 364 -33.39 -12.91 -20.13
N CYS A 365 -32.70 -12.03 -20.84
CA CYS A 365 -33.11 -11.50 -22.14
C CYS A 365 -32.81 -12.52 -23.25
N ASP A 366 -33.58 -12.49 -24.35
CA ASP A 366 -33.35 -13.35 -25.53
C ASP A 366 -32.04 -13.05 -26.30
N SER A 367 -31.21 -12.16 -25.79
CA SER A 367 -29.94 -11.76 -26.42
C SER A 367 -28.82 -11.76 -25.39
N GLU A 368 -27.60 -12.02 -25.84
CA GLU A 368 -26.41 -12.05 -25.00
C GLU A 368 -25.67 -10.70 -25.00
N LYS A 369 -24.92 -10.45 -23.93
CA LYS A 369 -23.92 -9.38 -23.85
C LYS A 369 -22.57 -10.01 -23.54
N ALA A 370 -21.61 -9.79 -24.44
CA ALA A 370 -20.27 -10.40 -24.37
C ALA A 370 -20.30 -11.94 -24.18
N GLY A 371 -21.27 -12.62 -24.82
CA GLY A 371 -21.39 -14.08 -24.78
C GLY A 371 -22.06 -14.64 -23.52
N SER A 372 -22.69 -13.79 -22.71
CA SER A 372 -23.39 -14.20 -21.48
C SER A 372 -24.81 -13.64 -21.42
N ASP A 373 -25.68 -14.33 -20.69
CA ASP A 373 -27.06 -13.90 -20.47
C ASP A 373 -27.10 -12.65 -19.58
N HIS A 374 -28.08 -11.80 -19.83
CA HIS A 374 -28.27 -10.57 -19.06
C HIS A 374 -29.74 -10.32 -18.77
N TRP A 375 -30.03 -9.51 -17.76
CA TRP A 375 -31.42 -9.32 -17.29
C TRP A 375 -32.09 -8.13 -17.96
N GLY A 376 -31.29 -7.15 -18.36
CA GLY A 376 -31.70 -5.91 -19.01
C GLY A 376 -30.76 -4.75 -18.65
N PRO A 377 -31.11 -3.52 -19.05
CA PRO A 377 -30.24 -2.37 -18.87
C PRO A 377 -30.20 -1.90 -17.40
N LEU A 378 -29.02 -1.43 -17.00
CA LEU A 378 -28.71 -0.75 -15.75
C LEU A 378 -28.27 0.69 -16.06
N ARG A 379 -28.66 1.63 -15.21
CA ARG A 379 -28.13 2.98 -15.20
C ARG A 379 -27.73 3.38 -13.79
N ILE A 380 -26.48 3.78 -13.62
CA ILE A 380 -25.91 4.30 -12.37
C ILE A 380 -25.68 5.80 -12.56
N VAL A 381 -26.14 6.60 -11.60
CA VAL A 381 -25.97 8.04 -11.55
C VAL A 381 -25.24 8.40 -10.25
N PHE A 382 -23.98 8.81 -10.39
CA PHE A 382 -23.15 9.31 -9.30
C PHE A 382 -23.57 10.73 -8.92
N GLU A 383 -23.46 11.06 -7.63
CA GLU A 383 -23.83 12.37 -7.11
C GLU A 383 -22.80 13.47 -7.49
N SER A 384 -21.56 13.07 -7.77
CA SER A 384 -20.47 13.95 -8.21
C SER A 384 -19.42 13.18 -9.04
N PRO A 385 -18.50 13.87 -9.74
CA PRO A 385 -17.37 13.23 -10.41
C PRO A 385 -16.40 12.49 -9.47
N ALA A 386 -16.43 12.79 -8.16
CA ALA A 386 -15.65 12.06 -7.16
C ALA A 386 -16.21 10.64 -6.92
N ARG A 387 -17.47 10.40 -7.29
CA ARG A 387 -18.16 9.09 -7.24
C ARG A 387 -18.31 8.51 -5.82
N ASP A 388 -18.36 9.36 -4.80
CA ASP A 388 -18.47 8.92 -3.40
C ASP A 388 -19.82 8.27 -3.08
N ALA A 389 -20.86 8.62 -3.84
CA ALA A 389 -22.17 8.02 -3.73
C ALA A 389 -22.89 7.98 -5.07
N PHE A 390 -23.80 7.01 -5.22
CA PHE A 390 -24.63 6.91 -6.41
C PHE A 390 -26.05 6.40 -6.12
N LYS A 391 -26.91 6.57 -7.13
CA LYS A 391 -28.17 5.86 -7.26
C LYS A 391 -28.16 5.02 -8.53
N ALA A 392 -28.65 3.79 -8.46
CA ALA A 392 -28.80 2.95 -9.63
C ALA A 392 -30.25 2.54 -9.83
N LYS A 393 -30.60 2.34 -11.10
CA LYS A 393 -31.89 1.81 -11.55
C LYS A 393 -31.67 0.80 -12.66
N TRP A 394 -32.49 -0.24 -12.72
CA TRP A 394 -32.42 -1.29 -13.73
C TRP A 394 -33.80 -1.62 -14.27
N ARG A 395 -33.94 -2.34 -15.37
CA ARG A 395 -35.23 -2.89 -15.82
C ARG A 395 -35.02 -4.20 -16.56
N TYR A 396 -36.05 -5.05 -16.63
CA TYR A 396 -35.94 -6.26 -17.45
C TYR A 396 -36.07 -5.92 -18.93
N CYS A 397 -35.52 -6.77 -19.80
CA CYS A 397 -35.77 -6.64 -21.24
C CYS A 397 -37.26 -6.67 -21.58
N GLY A 398 -37.67 -5.82 -22.52
CA GLY A 398 -39.07 -5.67 -22.93
C GLY A 398 -39.91 -4.77 -22.02
N GLU A 399 -39.35 -4.25 -20.93
CA GLU A 399 -40.02 -3.29 -20.06
C GLU A 399 -39.65 -1.85 -20.42
N ASP A 400 -40.65 -0.96 -20.43
CA ASP A 400 -40.43 0.47 -20.65
C ASP A 400 -40.06 1.20 -19.36
N GLU A 401 -40.58 0.76 -18.22
CA GLU A 401 -40.36 1.41 -16.92
C GLU A 401 -39.09 0.92 -16.22
N TRP A 402 -38.36 1.86 -15.60
CA TRP A 402 -37.22 1.53 -14.74
C TRP A 402 -37.71 0.98 -13.39
N ARG A 403 -37.12 -0.13 -12.95
CA ARG A 403 -37.28 -0.79 -11.65
C ARG A 403 -36.12 -0.48 -10.70
N GLY A 404 -36.26 -1.00 -9.47
CA GLY A 404 -35.23 -1.25 -8.45
C GLY A 404 -34.26 -0.11 -8.18
N GLU A 405 -34.34 0.51 -7.00
CA GLU A 405 -33.48 1.64 -6.67
C GLU A 405 -32.40 1.22 -5.66
N TRP A 406 -31.13 1.15 -6.09
CA TRP A 406 -30.01 1.19 -5.16
C TRP A 406 -29.93 2.61 -4.62
N LYS A 407 -30.50 2.86 -3.45
CA LYS A 407 -30.53 4.20 -2.86
C LYS A 407 -29.25 4.45 -2.08
N ARG A 408 -28.48 5.46 -2.51
CA ARG A 408 -27.38 6.04 -1.74
C ARG A 408 -26.28 5.02 -1.42
N ALA A 409 -25.85 4.23 -2.40
CA ALA A 409 -24.65 3.40 -2.23
C ALA A 409 -23.48 4.31 -1.84
N GLN A 410 -22.63 3.84 -0.91
CA GLN A 410 -21.55 4.65 -0.36
C GLN A 410 -20.21 4.03 -0.70
N ARG A 411 -19.29 4.87 -1.17
CA ARG A 411 -17.92 4.45 -1.46
C ARG A 411 -17.22 4.06 -0.17
N MET A 412 -16.52 2.93 -0.22
CA MET A 412 -15.72 2.39 0.87
C MET A 412 -14.24 2.66 0.64
N LEU A 413 -13.80 2.46 -0.61
CA LEU A 413 -12.46 2.75 -1.09
C LEU A 413 -12.56 3.37 -2.48
#